data_AF-W1YIW5-F1
#
_entry.id   AF-W1YIW5-F1
#
_cell.length_a   1.000
_cell.length_b   1.000
_cell.length_c   1.000
_cell.angle_alpha   90.00
_cell.angle_beta   90.00
_cell.angle_gamma   90.00
#
_symmetry.space_group_name_H-M   'P 1'
#
loop_
_entity.id
_entity.type
_entity.pdbx_description
1 polymer ?
#
loop_
_entity_poly.entity_id
_entity_poly.type
_entity_poly.pdbx_seq_one_letter_code
_entity_poly.pdbx_strand_id
1 'polypeptide(L)'
;DVDVWHPDVRFFELYDENNELRGSFYLDLYARENKRGGAWMDDCVGQMRKADGSLQKPVAYLTCNFNRPVNGKPALFTHDEVITLFHEFGHGLHHMLTRIETAGVSGISGVPWDAVELPSQFMENW
;
A
#
# COMPACT_ATOMS: atom_id res chain seq x y z
N ASP A 1 7.50 -17.00 -6.61
CA ASP A 1 8.20 -15.73 -6.80
C ASP A 1 7.19 -14.73 -7.34
N VAL A 2 7.24 -13.47 -6.90
CA VAL A 2 6.33 -12.42 -7.36
C VAL A 2 7.10 -11.48 -8.26
N ASP A 3 6.59 -11.25 -9.47
CA ASP A 3 7.24 -10.37 -10.44
C ASP A 3 7.21 -8.92 -9.96
N VAL A 4 8.35 -8.24 -10.05
CA VAL A 4 8.51 -6.83 -9.69
C VAL A 4 9.14 -6.05 -10.86
N TRP A 5 8.82 -4.76 -10.97
CA TRP A 5 9.32 -3.91 -12.06
C TRP A 5 10.70 -3.29 -11.78
N HIS A 6 11.18 -3.37 -10.55
CA HIS A 6 12.48 -2.81 -10.16
C HIS A 6 13.10 -3.61 -9.01
N PRO A 7 14.43 -3.81 -8.96
CA PRO A 7 15.09 -4.60 -7.90
C PRO A 7 14.87 -4.08 -6.47
N ASP A 8 14.63 -2.78 -6.32
CA ASP A 8 14.36 -2.16 -5.00
C ASP A 8 12.90 -2.32 -4.55
N VAL A 9 12.01 -2.81 -5.41
CA VAL A 9 10.61 -3.04 -5.06
C VAL A 9 10.52 -4.32 -4.26
N ARG A 10 9.80 -4.25 -3.14
CA ARG A 10 9.54 -5.41 -2.28
C ARG A 10 8.06 -5.73 -2.30
N PHE A 11 7.74 -7.02 -2.25
CA PHE A 11 6.37 -7.50 -2.11
C PHE A 11 6.17 -8.07 -0.70
N PHE A 12 5.03 -7.73 -0.09
CA PHE A 12 4.67 -8.18 1.25
C PHE A 12 3.27 -8.78 1.24
N GLU A 13 3.11 -9.84 2.01
CA GLU A 13 1.82 -10.45 2.31
C GLU A 13 1.41 -10.12 3.75
N LEU A 14 0.15 -9.75 3.95
CA LEU A 14 -0.42 -9.43 5.25
C LEU A 14 -1.29 -10.59 5.73
N TYR A 15 -0.84 -11.25 6.80
CA TYR A 15 -1.57 -12.33 7.45
C TYR A 15 -2.16 -11.85 8.78
N ASP A 16 -3.35 -12.34 9.13
CA ASP A 16 -3.92 -12.14 10.47
C ASP A 16 -3.40 -13.17 11.49
N GLU A 17 -3.87 -13.07 12.73
CA GLU A 17 -3.49 -13.94 13.84
C GLU A 17 -3.84 -15.43 13.61
N ASN A 18 -4.76 -15.72 12.69
CA ASN A 18 -5.15 -17.08 12.31
C ASN A 18 -4.39 -17.58 11.09
N ASN A 19 -3.37 -16.84 10.64
CA ASN A 19 -2.61 -17.10 9.43
C ASN A 19 -3.48 -17.03 8.15
N GLU A 20 -4.56 -16.23 8.16
CA GLU A 20 -5.36 -15.95 6.95
C GLU A 20 -4.74 -14.78 6.18
N LEU A 21 -4.50 -14.95 4.89
CA LEU A 21 -4.08 -13.87 3.99
C LEU A 21 -5.20 -12.81 3.90
N ARG A 22 -4.90 -11.59 4.34
CA ARG A 22 -5.81 -10.44 4.30
C ARG A 22 -5.66 -9.64 3.02
N GLY A 23 -4.42 -9.44 2.58
CA GLY A 23 -4.08 -8.69 1.38
C GLY A 23 -2.57 -8.71 1.16
N SER A 24 -2.13 -7.97 0.15
CA SER A 24 -0.71 -7.86 -0.17
C SER A 24 -0.38 -6.47 -0.71
N PHE A 25 0.88 -6.09 -0.72
CA PHE A 25 1.28 -4.83 -1.32
C PHE A 25 2.69 -4.86 -1.87
N TYR A 26 2.90 -4.04 -2.90
CA TYR A 26 4.23 -3.67 -3.38
C TYR A 26 4.68 -2.40 -2.66
N LEU A 27 5.95 -2.37 -2.28
CA LEU A 27 6.59 -1.24 -1.63
C LEU A 27 7.72 -0.71 -2.51
N ASP A 28 7.56 0.50 -3.04
CA ASP A 28 8.52 1.19 -3.92
C ASP A 28 8.97 2.52 -3.27
N LEU A 29 9.98 2.45 -2.41
CA LEU A 29 10.37 3.57 -1.53
C LEU A 29 11.24 4.64 -2.19
N TYR A 30 12.16 4.24 -3.06
CA TYR A 30 13.30 5.09 -3.40
C TYR A 30 13.05 5.93 -4.64
N ALA A 31 13.55 7.18 -4.59
CA ALA A 31 13.58 8.05 -5.74
C ALA A 31 14.54 7.50 -6.81
N ARG A 32 14.09 7.54 -8.08
CA ARG A 32 14.91 7.18 -9.25
C ARG A 32 14.43 7.93 -10.49
N GLU A 33 15.29 7.97 -11.50
CA GLU A 33 14.96 8.58 -12.79
C GLU A 33 13.72 7.90 -13.42
N ASN A 34 12.88 8.70 -14.08
CA ASN A 34 11.64 8.26 -14.73
C ASN A 34 10.57 7.64 -13.81
N LYS A 35 10.72 7.74 -12.47
CA LYS A 35 9.65 7.48 -11.50
C LYS A 35 8.89 8.77 -11.21
N ARG A 36 7.56 8.71 -11.14
CA ARG A 36 6.72 9.85 -10.73
C ARG A 36 7.13 10.30 -9.31
N GLY A 37 7.21 11.60 -9.09
CA GLY A 37 7.53 12.19 -7.78
C GLY A 37 6.33 12.18 -6.81
N GLY A 38 6.60 12.40 -5.52
CA GLY A 38 5.61 12.39 -4.44
C GLY A 38 5.56 11.08 -3.65
N ALA A 39 4.55 10.94 -2.81
CA ALA A 39 4.18 9.67 -2.19
C ALA A 39 2.68 9.44 -2.47
N TRP A 40 2.30 8.18 -2.66
CA TRP A 40 0.92 7.79 -2.89
C TRP A 40 0.72 6.29 -2.66
N MET A 41 -0.51 5.93 -2.32
CA MET A 41 -1.06 4.59 -2.44
C MET A 41 -1.95 4.51 -3.67
N ASP A 42 -1.94 3.38 -4.38
CA ASP A 42 -2.88 3.08 -5.47
C ASP A 42 -3.37 1.63 -5.42
N ASP A 43 -4.57 1.36 -5.92
CA ASP A 43 -5.08 -0.01 -5.97
C ASP A 43 -4.48 -0.77 -7.17
N CYS A 44 -3.90 -1.95 -6.89
CA CYS A 44 -3.47 -2.88 -7.94
C CYS A 44 -4.63 -3.81 -8.30
N VAL A 45 -5.24 -4.41 -7.27
CA VAL A 45 -6.39 -5.31 -7.38
C VAL A 45 -7.28 -5.07 -6.17
N GLY A 46 -8.59 -4.89 -6.39
CA GLY A 46 -9.59 -4.79 -5.33
C GLY A 46 -10.08 -6.16 -4.83
N GLN A 47 -10.58 -6.21 -3.59
CA GLN A 47 -11.22 -7.41 -3.06
C GLN A 47 -12.57 -7.63 -3.76
N MET A 48 -12.78 -8.84 -4.27
CA MET A 48 -14.08 -9.21 -4.82
C MET A 48 -14.37 -10.71 -4.69
N ARG A 49 -15.64 -11.05 -4.49
CA ARG A 49 -16.11 -12.41 -4.72
C ARG A 49 -16.38 -12.59 -6.22
N LYS A 50 -15.67 -13.53 -6.83
CA LYS A 50 -15.82 -13.86 -8.25
C LYS A 50 -17.09 -14.70 -8.47
N ALA A 51 -17.50 -14.81 -9.74
CA ALA A 51 -18.69 -15.58 -10.13
C ALA A 51 -18.61 -17.06 -9.76
N ASP A 52 -17.41 -17.64 -9.67
CA ASP A 52 -17.16 -19.02 -9.24
C ASP A 52 -17.20 -19.20 -7.72
N GLY A 53 -17.46 -18.13 -6.97
CA GLY A 53 -17.50 -18.12 -5.51
C GLY A 53 -16.14 -17.92 -4.84
N SER A 54 -15.04 -17.89 -5.59
CA SER A 54 -13.70 -17.63 -5.03
C SER A 54 -13.54 -16.17 -4.59
N LEU A 55 -12.77 -15.95 -3.52
CA LEU A 55 -12.47 -14.61 -3.01
C LEU A 55 -11.12 -14.14 -3.54
N GLN A 56 -11.13 -13.07 -4.33
CA GLN A 56 -9.92 -12.34 -4.71
C GLN A 56 -9.49 -11.43 -3.56
N LYS A 57 -8.26 -11.58 -3.09
CA LYS A 57 -7.69 -10.72 -2.05
C LYS A 57 -7.13 -9.42 -2.67
N PRO A 58 -7.18 -8.30 -1.93
CA PRO A 58 -6.73 -7.01 -2.42
C PRO A 58 -5.21 -6.93 -2.49
N VAL A 59 -4.71 -6.20 -3.50
CA VAL A 59 -3.30 -5.85 -3.66
C VAL A 59 -3.16 -4.35 -3.80
N ALA A 60 -2.23 -3.73 -3.08
CA ALA A 60 -1.93 -2.30 -3.15
C ALA A 60 -0.55 -2.02 -3.76
N TYR A 61 -0.40 -0.84 -4.34
CA TYR A 61 0.88 -0.18 -4.59
C TYR A 61 1.11 0.87 -3.52
N LEU A 62 2.25 0.83 -2.83
CA LEU A 62 2.69 1.89 -1.92
C LEU A 62 3.99 2.47 -2.48
N THR A 63 3.92 3.72 -2.94
CA THR A 63 5.04 4.40 -3.59
C THR A 63 5.46 5.64 -2.81
N CYS A 64 6.76 5.76 -2.54
CA CYS A 64 7.38 6.96 -1.99
C CYS A 64 8.59 7.39 -2.85
N ASN A 65 9.23 8.49 -2.50
CA ASN A 65 10.43 8.97 -3.19
C ASN A 65 11.52 9.40 -2.20
N PHE A 66 11.85 8.52 -1.26
CA PHE A 66 12.85 8.78 -0.23
C PHE A 66 14.28 8.60 -0.74
N ASN A 67 15.22 9.12 0.04
CA ASN A 67 16.65 8.94 -0.22
C ASN A 67 17.03 7.45 -0.20
N ARG A 68 17.69 7.01 -1.27
CA ARG A 68 18.23 5.65 -1.39
C ARG A 68 19.47 5.43 -0.51
N PRO A 69 19.80 4.18 -0.16
CA PRO A 69 21.10 3.84 0.43
C PRO A 69 22.26 4.36 -0.41
N VAL A 70 23.31 4.90 0.23
CA VAL A 70 24.50 5.45 -0.46
C VAL A 70 25.77 4.87 0.16
N ASN A 71 26.71 4.44 -0.68
CA ASN A 71 28.04 3.94 -0.25
C ASN A 71 27.98 2.85 0.82
N GLY A 72 27.04 1.90 0.68
CA GLY A 72 26.86 0.79 1.64
C GLY A 72 26.24 1.18 2.98
N LYS A 73 25.85 2.45 3.16
CA LYS A 73 25.11 2.91 4.34
C LYS A 73 23.61 2.71 4.14
N PRO A 74 22.86 2.37 5.20
CA PRO A 74 21.41 2.25 5.12
C PRO A 74 20.78 3.59 4.70
N ALA A 75 19.59 3.51 4.12
CA ALA A 75 18.76 4.70 3.93
C ALA A 75 18.37 5.26 5.30
N LEU A 76 18.61 6.55 5.51
CA LEU A 76 18.17 7.27 6.71
C LEU A 76 17.05 8.20 6.29
N PHE A 77 15.92 8.10 6.99
CA PHE A 77 14.73 8.90 6.69
C PHE A 77 14.62 10.07 7.65
N THR A 78 14.18 11.21 7.12
CA THR A 78 13.74 12.31 7.96
C THR A 78 12.45 11.93 8.68
N HIS A 79 12.11 12.68 9.74
CA HIS A 79 10.84 12.49 10.42
C HIS A 79 9.64 12.65 9.48
N ASP A 80 9.68 13.65 8.59
CA ASP A 80 8.61 13.89 7.62
C ASP A 80 8.47 12.76 6.59
N GLU A 81 9.58 12.12 6.19
CA GLU A 81 9.55 10.92 5.35
C GLU A 81 8.91 9.74 6.09
N VAL A 82 9.13 9.59 7.40
CA VAL A 82 8.46 8.57 8.22
C VAL A 82 6.97 8.86 8.35
N ILE A 83 6.56 10.10 8.64
CA ILE A 83 5.14 10.49 8.66
C ILE A 83 4.48 10.17 7.32
N THR A 84 5.13 10.56 6.22
CA THR A 84 4.63 10.28 4.85
C THR A 84 4.45 8.79 4.62
N LEU A 85 5.39 7.95 5.08
CA LEU A 85 5.25 6.50 4.96
C LEU A 85 4.04 5.98 5.74
N PHE A 86 3.81 6.49 6.96
CA PHE A 86 2.65 6.13 7.77
C PHE A 86 1.33 6.56 7.12
N HIS A 87 1.29 7.76 6.56
CA HIS A 87 0.16 8.28 5.80
C HIS A 87 -0.22 7.34 4.65
N GLU A 88 0.73 7.02 3.77
CA GLU A 88 0.47 6.12 2.63
C GLU A 88 0.13 4.69 3.07
N PHE A 89 0.75 4.23 4.15
CA PHE A 89 0.41 2.92 4.71
C PHE A 89 -1.00 2.89 5.30
N GLY A 90 -1.50 4.00 5.84
CA GLY A 90 -2.90 4.12 6.28
C GLY A 90 -3.89 3.95 5.14
N HIS A 91 -3.64 4.55 3.97
CA HIS A 91 -4.40 4.24 2.76
C HIS A 91 -4.29 2.74 2.40
N GLY A 92 -3.07 2.19 2.43
CA GLY A 92 -2.81 0.77 2.16
C GLY A 92 -3.62 -0.16 3.06
N LEU A 93 -3.67 0.11 4.35
CA LEU A 93 -4.46 -0.65 5.33
C LEU A 93 -5.96 -0.54 5.05
N HIS A 94 -6.45 0.65 4.71
CA HIS A 94 -7.86 0.85 4.34
C HIS A 94 -8.27 -0.05 3.16
N HIS A 95 -7.42 -0.15 2.15
CA HIS A 95 -7.63 -1.04 1.01
C HIS A 95 -7.51 -2.52 1.39
N MET A 96 -6.42 -2.90 2.04
CA MET A 96 -6.07 -4.30 2.28
C MET A 96 -6.93 -4.99 3.35
N LEU A 97 -7.46 -4.25 4.33
CA LEU A 97 -8.23 -4.81 5.44
C LEU A 97 -9.74 -4.79 5.21
N THR A 98 -10.20 -4.32 4.04
CA THR A 98 -11.61 -4.31 3.69
C THR A 98 -12.23 -5.71 3.81
N ARG A 99 -13.49 -5.77 4.21
CA ARG A 99 -14.31 -7.01 4.22
C ARG A 99 -15.38 -7.00 3.15
N ILE A 100 -15.41 -5.95 2.32
CA ILE A 100 -16.37 -5.80 1.24
C ILE A 100 -15.90 -6.61 0.04
N GLU A 101 -16.79 -7.45 -0.48
CA GLU A 101 -16.52 -8.38 -1.57
C GLU A 101 -17.10 -7.91 -2.92
N THR A 102 -17.62 -6.69 -2.96
CA THR A 102 -18.16 -6.06 -4.18
C THR A 102 -17.16 -5.03 -4.69
N ALA A 103 -16.56 -5.29 -5.85
CA ALA A 103 -15.44 -4.52 -6.39
C ALA A 103 -15.68 -2.99 -6.40
N GLY A 104 -16.87 -2.54 -6.84
CA GLY A 104 -17.17 -1.11 -6.95
C GLY A 104 -17.25 -0.33 -5.63
N VAL A 105 -17.24 -1.01 -4.49
CA VAL A 105 -17.33 -0.41 -3.15
C VAL A 105 -16.38 -1.08 -2.15
N SER A 106 -15.31 -1.70 -2.64
CA SER A 106 -14.32 -2.41 -1.83
C SER A 106 -13.05 -1.58 -1.60
N GLY A 107 -12.44 -1.75 -0.44
CA GLY A 107 -11.25 -0.98 -0.06
C GLY A 107 -11.55 0.52 -0.02
N ILE A 108 -10.78 1.28 -0.78
CA ILE A 108 -10.98 2.72 -0.96
C ILE A 108 -12.06 3.07 -2.00
N SER A 109 -12.52 2.09 -2.79
CA SER A 109 -13.58 2.31 -3.78
C SER A 109 -14.91 2.56 -3.06
N GLY A 110 -15.63 3.60 -3.48
CA GLY A 110 -16.96 3.92 -2.92
C GLY A 110 -16.92 4.70 -1.60
N VAL A 111 -15.75 5.15 -1.15
CA VAL A 111 -15.61 6.05 0.00
C VAL A 111 -15.78 7.50 -0.49
N PRO A 112 -16.56 8.34 0.22
CA PRO A 112 -16.63 9.77 -0.06
C PRO A 112 -15.24 10.41 -0.07
N TRP A 113 -15.00 11.31 -1.03
CA TRP A 113 -13.68 11.92 -1.23
C TRP A 113 -13.20 12.71 0.00
N ASP A 114 -14.12 13.26 0.79
CA ASP A 114 -13.83 13.96 2.05
C ASP A 114 -13.51 13.02 3.23
N ALA A 115 -13.71 11.71 3.08
CA ALA A 115 -13.45 10.70 4.11
C ALA A 115 -12.28 9.76 3.76
N VAL A 116 -11.79 9.76 2.51
CA VAL A 116 -10.74 8.83 2.06
C VAL A 116 -9.40 9.03 2.78
N GLU A 117 -9.15 10.26 3.24
CA GLU A 117 -7.95 10.66 3.99
C GLU A 117 -8.00 10.31 5.48
N LEU A 118 -9.16 9.89 6.01
CA LEU A 118 -9.29 9.62 7.44
C LEU A 118 -8.29 8.55 7.93
N PRO A 119 -8.11 7.39 7.25
CA PRO A 119 -7.18 6.37 7.72
C PRO A 119 -5.71 6.75 7.54
N SER A 120 -5.36 7.52 6.51
CA SER A 120 -3.99 7.99 6.28
C SER A 120 -3.60 9.02 7.33
N GLN A 121 -4.41 10.05 7.54
CA GLN A 121 -4.19 11.08 8.57
C GLN A 121 -4.22 10.52 9.99
N PHE A 122 -5.05 9.50 10.24
CA PHE A 122 -5.03 8.81 11.54
C PHE A 122 -3.65 8.20 11.82
N MET A 123 -3.02 7.57 10.83
CA MET A 123 -1.72 6.92 10.99
C MET A 123 -0.57 7.90 11.21
N GLU A 124 -0.68 9.16 10.78
CA GLU A 124 0.34 10.20 11.01
C GLU A 124 0.59 10.52 12.50
N ASN A 125 -0.29 10.09 13.40
CA ASN A 125 -0.16 10.34 14.85
C ASN A 125 0.82 9.39 15.55
N TRP A 126 1.36 8.39 14.85
CA TRP A 126 2.27 7.36 15.36
C TRP A 126 3.69 7.52 14.81
#